data_AF-A0A4S4DUX1-F1
#
_entry.id   AF-A0A4S4DUX1-F1
#
_cell.length_a   1.000
_cell.length_b   1.000
_cell.length_c   1.000
_cell.angle_alpha   90.00
_cell.angle_beta   90.00
_cell.angle_gamma   90.00
#
_symmetry.space_group_name_H-M   'P 1'
#
loop_
_entity.id
_entity.type
_entity.pdbx_description
1 polymer ?
#
loop_
_entity_poly.entity_id
_entity_poly.type
_entity_poly.pdbx_seq_one_letter_code
_entity_poly.pdbx_strand_id
1 'polypeptide(L)'
;MPMAVTRSHISLPPPPLPCPWLVFNHGEHGKYSTQTFFNTSQDTYVMGRIPELCDKMIVTCSHGWLVLLDLEYDDCFLLNPVSMEKIMLPPLQYFPFFCCILSSPPTDPNCALIFVCREKPSAMFCHLGDDEWTEQHLRSAEYFRSATVCGGKIYGITLDGTLLTVDDVGSNLVVTELGSEKAPNPSIPGTSRLDENLVDSCGELFIVVKSYLGMTMKIRDMEVYKMDFSRLLWTKVDSLGDRTFFLCITGNSFSCSAAESGIKHNSIYYLEGNDRDLYVFDLENYSISFSTPCPLQTSCRDLHYSLSDFVFNLNQIRVCIGGGSDGLDLWSEVCCAYNLPLFAALLLFVLWLLVGFSPTLVDEFA
;
A
#
# COMPACT_ATOMS: atom_id res chain seq x y z
N MET A 1 4.93 27.30 11.96
CA MET A 1 6.37 27.61 12.08
C MET A 1 7.04 27.19 10.78
N PRO A 2 8.07 27.89 10.27
CA PRO A 2 8.73 27.45 9.05
C PRO A 2 9.40 26.08 9.27
N MET A 3 9.18 25.14 8.34
CA MET A 3 9.76 23.80 8.35
C MET A 3 11.27 23.87 8.62
N ALA A 4 11.76 23.09 9.59
CA ALA A 4 13.19 22.93 9.81
C ALA A 4 13.75 22.09 8.66
N VAL A 5 14.31 22.76 7.65
CA VAL A 5 14.98 22.09 6.53
C VAL A 5 16.33 21.57 7.02
N THR A 6 16.37 20.33 7.53
CA THR A 6 17.64 19.61 7.67
C THR A 6 18.05 19.09 6.29
N ARG A 7 18.85 19.88 5.56
CA ARG A 7 19.54 19.44 4.34
C ARG A 7 20.66 18.45 4.72
N SER A 8 20.31 17.23 5.06
CA SER A 8 21.24 16.11 5.01
C SER A 8 21.05 15.39 3.69
N HIS A 9 22.02 15.51 2.78
CA HIS A 9 22.04 14.74 1.54
C HIS A 9 22.33 13.27 1.88
N ILE A 10 21.28 12.45 1.92
CA ILE A 10 21.40 11.02 2.18
C ILE A 10 21.55 10.26 0.85
N SER A 11 22.36 9.19 0.85
CA SER A 11 22.53 8.28 -0.28
C SER A 11 21.80 6.94 -0.08
N LEU A 12 21.15 6.76 1.06
CA LEU A 12 20.35 5.61 1.45
C LEU A 12 18.99 6.09 1.95
N PRO A 13 17.94 5.24 1.94
CA PRO A 13 16.65 5.59 2.52
C PRO A 13 16.79 5.96 4.01
N PRO A 14 15.95 6.87 4.53
CA PRO A 14 15.91 7.13 5.96
C PRO A 14 15.51 5.87 6.72
N PRO A 15 15.87 5.76 8.01
CA PRO A 15 15.54 4.59 8.81
C PRO A 15 14.02 4.39 8.91
N PRO A 16 13.58 3.12 9.11
CA PRO A 16 12.17 2.82 9.34
C PRO A 16 11.67 3.53 10.60
N LEU A 17 10.49 4.12 10.51
CA LEU A 17 9.77 4.77 11.60
C LEU A 17 8.36 4.20 11.69
N PRO A 18 7.69 4.24 12.86
CA PRO A 18 6.28 3.86 13.02
C PRO A 18 5.33 4.54 12.02
N CYS A 19 5.66 5.78 11.63
CA CYS A 19 4.97 6.50 10.57
C CYS A 19 5.53 6.14 9.18
N PRO A 20 4.70 5.94 8.15
CA PRO A 20 5.19 5.81 6.79
C PRO A 20 5.89 7.09 6.31
N TRP A 21 6.93 6.93 5.50
CA TRP A 21 7.59 8.00 4.77
C TRP A 21 6.86 8.25 3.45
N LEU A 22 6.48 9.49 3.15
CA LEU A 22 6.06 9.82 1.79
C LEU A 22 7.29 10.14 0.95
N VAL A 23 7.34 9.67 -0.28
CA VAL A 23 8.47 9.85 -1.19
C VAL A 23 8.02 10.53 -2.45
N PHE A 24 8.63 11.68 -2.68
CA PHE A 24 8.42 12.52 -3.85
C PHE A 24 9.66 12.45 -4.72
N ASN A 25 9.50 11.97 -5.96
CA ASN A 25 10.58 11.96 -6.93
C ASN A 25 10.69 13.33 -7.62
N HIS A 26 11.93 13.80 -7.78
CA HIS A 26 12.25 15.09 -8.40
C HIS A 26 13.03 14.89 -9.69
N GLY A 27 12.61 15.58 -10.73
CA GLY A 27 13.16 15.47 -12.07
C GLY A 27 12.04 15.49 -13.12
N GLU A 28 12.44 15.30 -14.37
CA GLU A 28 11.48 15.05 -15.44
C GLU A 28 11.03 13.58 -15.40
N HIS A 29 9.88 13.29 -16.01
CA HIS A 29 9.36 11.93 -16.08
C HIS A 29 10.39 10.98 -16.73
N GLY A 30 10.72 9.89 -16.03
CA GLY A 30 11.76 8.95 -16.46
C GLY A 30 13.21 9.42 -16.25
N LYS A 31 13.41 10.63 -15.70
CA LYS A 31 14.73 11.22 -15.40
C LYS A 31 14.78 11.78 -13.98
N TYR A 32 14.36 10.96 -13.03
CA TYR A 32 14.31 11.32 -11.62
C TYR A 32 15.72 11.34 -11.03
N SER A 33 16.11 12.46 -10.42
CA SER A 33 17.48 12.69 -9.97
C SER A 33 17.63 12.67 -8.45
N THR A 34 16.58 13.08 -7.72
CA THR A 34 16.60 13.21 -6.26
C THR A 34 15.22 12.88 -5.69
N GLN A 35 15.19 12.55 -4.40
CA GLN A 35 13.98 12.15 -3.69
C GLN A 35 13.81 12.99 -2.42
N THR A 36 12.57 13.33 -2.10
CA THR A 36 12.21 13.87 -0.78
C THR A 36 11.45 12.83 0.00
N PHE A 37 11.96 12.50 1.19
CA PHE A 37 11.33 11.63 2.17
C PHE A 37 10.67 12.52 3.22
N PHE A 38 9.34 12.58 3.22
CA PHE A 38 8.53 13.38 4.13
C PHE A 38 7.94 12.51 5.24
N ASN A 39 8.13 12.92 6.47
CA ASN A 39 7.54 12.31 7.66
C ASN A 39 6.27 13.06 8.04
N THR A 40 5.11 12.42 7.86
CA THR A 40 3.81 13.05 8.12
C THR A 40 3.54 13.28 9.61
N SER A 41 4.14 12.48 10.51
CA SER A 41 3.97 12.64 11.97
C SER A 41 4.70 13.85 12.53
N GLN A 42 5.88 14.15 11.98
CA GLN A 42 6.74 15.23 12.46
C GLN A 42 6.63 16.50 11.62
N ASP A 43 5.97 16.44 10.46
CA ASP A 43 5.94 17.51 9.46
C ASP A 43 7.36 17.96 9.07
N THR A 44 8.24 16.98 8.84
CA THR A 44 9.64 17.18 8.45
C THR A 44 9.96 16.39 7.20
N TYR A 45 11.04 16.78 6.50
CA TYR A 45 11.52 16.03 5.36
C TYR A 45 13.04 15.97 5.29
N VAL A 46 13.54 14.95 4.61
CA VAL A 46 14.93 14.79 4.24
C VAL A 46 15.03 14.61 2.73
N MET A 47 16.05 15.21 2.12
CA MET A 47 16.29 15.07 0.69
C MET A 47 17.50 14.18 0.46
N GLY A 48 17.37 13.24 -0.46
CA GLY A 48 18.41 12.30 -0.80
C GLY A 48 18.57 12.13 -2.30
N ARG A 49 19.67 11.49 -2.67
CA ARG A 49 19.84 10.90 -3.99
C ARG A 49 20.14 9.43 -3.78
N ILE A 50 19.11 8.61 -3.93
CA ILE A 50 19.24 7.16 -3.83
C ILE A 50 19.53 6.65 -5.25
N PRO A 51 20.74 6.10 -5.50
CA PRO A 51 21.13 5.68 -6.84
C PRO A 51 20.12 4.71 -7.47
N GLU A 52 19.57 3.79 -6.68
CA GLU A 52 18.60 2.79 -7.11
C GLU A 52 17.25 3.36 -7.54
N LEU A 53 16.89 4.55 -7.05
CA LEU A 53 15.65 5.24 -7.39
C LEU A 53 15.86 6.27 -8.50
N CYS A 54 17.10 6.50 -8.93
CA CYS A 54 17.39 7.45 -10.00
C CYS A 54 16.94 6.89 -11.34
N ASP A 55 16.26 7.74 -12.11
CA ASP A 55 15.71 7.41 -13.43
C ASP A 55 14.72 6.22 -13.39
N LYS A 56 14.21 5.88 -12.19
CA LYS A 56 13.22 4.81 -11.99
C LYS A 56 11.90 5.38 -11.51
N MET A 57 10.82 4.87 -12.08
CA MET A 57 9.49 5.05 -11.55
C MET A 57 9.23 3.98 -10.50
N ILE A 58 8.83 4.39 -9.30
CA ILE A 58 8.22 3.46 -8.35
C ILE A 58 6.82 3.14 -8.88
N VAL A 59 6.39 1.89 -8.85
CA VAL A 59 5.09 1.47 -9.40
C VAL A 59 4.12 1.08 -8.31
N THR A 60 4.62 0.40 -7.28
CA THR A 60 3.86 0.00 -6.11
C THR A 60 4.79 -0.22 -4.93
N CYS A 61 4.24 -0.17 -3.73
CA CYS A 61 4.90 -0.56 -2.49
C CYS A 61 4.02 -1.60 -1.81
N SER A 62 4.52 -2.81 -1.64
CA SER A 62 3.80 -3.90 -0.99
C SER A 62 4.75 -4.80 -0.23
N HIS A 63 4.35 -5.27 0.95
CA HIS A 63 5.13 -6.19 1.79
C HIS A 63 6.54 -5.66 2.15
N GLY A 64 6.72 -4.33 2.20
CA GLY A 64 8.01 -3.69 2.44
C GLY A 64 8.95 -3.67 1.24
N TRP A 65 8.48 -4.04 0.05
CA TRP A 65 9.23 -3.98 -1.21
C TRP A 65 8.63 -2.94 -2.16
N LEU A 66 9.51 -2.30 -2.92
CA LEU A 66 9.15 -1.43 -4.03
C LEU A 66 9.25 -2.20 -5.33
N VAL A 67 8.32 -1.98 -6.25
CA VAL A 67 8.51 -2.34 -7.65
C VAL A 67 9.00 -1.10 -8.39
N LEU A 68 10.12 -1.23 -9.07
CA LEU A 68 10.77 -0.16 -9.82
C LEU A 68 10.79 -0.50 -11.30
N LEU A 69 10.47 0.49 -12.12
CA LEU A 69 10.48 0.40 -13.57
C LEU A 69 11.37 1.51 -14.15
N ASP A 70 12.30 1.11 -15.00
CA ASP A 70 13.02 2.00 -15.90
C ASP A 70 12.25 2.13 -17.21
N LEU A 71 11.91 3.36 -17.59
CA LEU A 71 11.11 3.62 -18.79
C LEU A 71 11.98 3.79 -20.05
N GLU A 72 13.30 3.92 -19.91
CA GLU A 72 14.23 4.06 -21.02
C GLU A 72 14.82 2.71 -21.43
N TYR A 73 15.10 1.84 -20.44
CA TYR A 73 15.77 0.56 -20.65
C TYR A 73 14.87 -0.67 -20.41
N ASP A 74 13.59 -0.46 -20.08
CA ASP A 74 12.61 -1.51 -19.75
C ASP A 74 13.00 -2.38 -18.53
N ASP A 75 14.00 -1.96 -17.73
CA ASP A 75 14.44 -2.67 -16.53
C ASP A 75 13.32 -2.67 -15.48
N CYS A 76 12.98 -3.86 -14.97
CA CYS A 76 11.99 -4.03 -13.92
C CYS A 76 12.61 -4.84 -12.77
N PHE A 77 12.47 -4.37 -11.53
CA PHE A 77 13.00 -5.08 -10.37
C PHE A 77 12.29 -4.69 -9.08
N LEU A 78 12.37 -5.57 -8.08
CA LEU A 78 11.98 -5.25 -6.73
C LEU A 78 13.19 -4.72 -5.96
N LEU A 79 12.95 -3.72 -5.10
CA LEU A 79 13.95 -3.20 -4.16
C LEU A 79 13.38 -3.22 -2.75
N ASN A 80 14.12 -3.84 -1.83
CA ASN A 80 13.88 -3.65 -0.41
C ASN A 80 14.61 -2.37 0.04
N PRO A 81 13.92 -1.29 0.43
CA PRO A 81 14.57 -0.03 0.78
C PRO A 81 15.33 -0.09 2.12
N VAL A 82 15.16 -1.14 2.93
CA VAL A 82 15.88 -1.30 4.20
C VAL A 82 17.17 -2.09 4.00
N SER A 83 17.09 -3.26 3.37
CA SER A 83 18.26 -4.11 3.12
C SER A 83 19.04 -3.71 1.86
N MET A 84 18.43 -2.89 1.00
CA MET A 84 18.89 -2.58 -0.37
C MET A 84 19.02 -3.81 -1.27
N GLU A 85 18.37 -4.92 -0.90
CA GLU A 85 18.30 -6.14 -1.69
C GLU A 85 17.46 -5.91 -2.96
N LYS A 86 17.92 -6.50 -4.06
CA LYS A 86 17.27 -6.40 -5.38
C LYS A 86 16.88 -7.78 -5.87
N ILE A 87 15.66 -7.88 -6.39
CA ILE A 87 15.19 -9.06 -7.11
C ILE A 87 14.89 -8.61 -8.53
N MET A 88 15.69 -9.09 -9.49
CA MET A 88 15.49 -8.75 -10.90
C MET A 88 14.25 -9.45 -11.44
N LEU A 89 13.49 -8.74 -12.26
CA LEU A 89 12.36 -9.29 -13.00
C LEU A 89 12.71 -9.31 -14.49
N PRO A 90 11.94 -10.04 -15.31
CA PRO A 90 12.04 -9.90 -16.75
C PRO A 90 11.88 -8.44 -17.19
N PRO A 91 12.58 -7.97 -18.24
CA PRO A 91 12.37 -6.64 -18.78
C PRO A 91 10.91 -6.45 -19.21
N LEU A 92 10.30 -5.34 -18.78
CA LEU A 92 8.91 -5.03 -19.08
C LEU A 92 8.86 -3.91 -20.11
N GLN A 93 8.67 -4.29 -21.39
CA GLN A 93 8.45 -3.32 -22.46
C GLN A 93 7.23 -2.43 -22.16
N TYR A 94 7.20 -1.24 -22.78
CA TYR A 94 6.11 -0.27 -22.62
C TYR A 94 4.72 -0.93 -22.60
N PHE A 95 4.09 -0.88 -21.42
CA PHE A 95 2.79 -1.45 -21.16
C PHE A 95 1.93 -0.41 -20.43
N PRO A 96 0.75 -0.04 -20.96
CA PRO A 96 -0.08 0.99 -20.35
C PRO A 96 -0.82 0.44 -19.14
N PHE A 97 -0.13 0.28 -18.00
CA PHE A 97 -0.74 -0.16 -16.74
C PHE A 97 -1.35 1.01 -15.95
N PHE A 98 -2.26 0.68 -15.03
CA PHE A 98 -2.70 1.64 -13.99
C PHE A 98 -2.26 1.23 -12.58
N CYS A 99 -2.05 -0.06 -12.30
CA CYS A 99 -1.52 -0.54 -11.03
C CYS A 99 -0.62 -1.78 -11.21
N CYS A 100 0.23 -2.02 -10.21
CA CYS A 100 0.99 -3.25 -10.05
C CYS A 100 0.65 -3.86 -8.68
N ILE A 101 0.45 -5.18 -8.67
CA ILE A 101 0.05 -5.97 -7.50
C ILE A 101 1.11 -7.04 -7.26
N LEU A 102 1.52 -7.21 -6.01
CA LEU A 102 2.22 -8.40 -5.53
C LEU A 102 1.20 -9.27 -4.81
N SER A 103 1.03 -10.53 -5.22
CA SER A 103 0.06 -11.43 -4.59
C SER A 103 0.43 -11.79 -3.14
N SER A 104 1.72 -11.83 -2.83
CA SER A 104 2.26 -12.19 -1.52
C SER A 104 3.65 -11.55 -1.33
N PRO A 105 4.28 -11.66 -0.15
CA PRO A 105 5.64 -11.14 0.05
C PRO A 105 6.63 -11.78 -0.93
N PRO A 106 7.63 -11.05 -1.44
CA PRO A 106 8.64 -11.60 -2.36
C PRO A 106 9.48 -12.76 -1.80
N THR A 107 9.42 -13.00 -0.50
CA THR A 107 10.02 -14.17 0.16
C THR A 107 9.21 -15.45 -0.04
N ASP A 108 7.96 -15.35 -0.51
CA ASP A 108 7.11 -16.48 -0.88
C ASP A 108 7.46 -16.92 -2.31
N PRO A 109 7.81 -18.20 -2.54
CA PRO A 109 8.12 -18.71 -3.88
C PRO A 109 6.94 -18.64 -4.87
N ASN A 110 5.70 -18.50 -4.38
CA ASN A 110 4.53 -18.35 -5.23
C ASN A 110 4.09 -16.89 -5.38
N CYS A 111 4.94 -15.93 -4.99
CA CYS A 111 4.68 -14.51 -5.21
C CYS A 111 4.60 -14.24 -6.71
N ALA A 112 3.46 -13.71 -7.12
CA ALA A 112 3.20 -13.28 -8.48
C ALA A 112 3.14 -11.77 -8.56
N LEU A 113 3.64 -11.23 -9.67
CA LEU A 113 3.52 -9.83 -10.04
C LEU A 113 2.50 -9.68 -11.16
N ILE A 114 1.56 -8.76 -10.95
CA ILE A 114 0.48 -8.50 -11.90
C ILE A 114 0.45 -7.00 -12.19
N PHE A 115 0.79 -6.63 -13.42
CA PHE A 115 0.58 -5.28 -13.95
C PHE A 115 -0.74 -5.25 -14.70
N VAL A 116 -1.74 -4.57 -14.16
CA VAL A 116 -3.08 -4.52 -14.77
C VAL A 116 -3.15 -3.39 -15.80
N CYS A 117 -3.57 -3.71 -17.02
CA CYS A 117 -3.68 -2.76 -18.12
C CYS A 117 -4.80 -1.75 -17.87
N ARG A 118 -4.56 -0.50 -18.25
CA ARG A 118 -5.51 0.61 -18.23
C ARG A 118 -6.43 0.63 -19.44
N GLU A 119 -5.95 0.15 -20.59
CA GLU A 119 -6.56 0.38 -21.91
C GLU A 119 -7.26 -0.84 -22.50
N LYS A 120 -7.10 -2.01 -21.89
CA LYS A 120 -7.84 -3.25 -22.19
C LYS A 120 -7.97 -4.10 -20.93
N PRO A 121 -8.94 -5.01 -20.82
CA PRO A 121 -9.00 -5.99 -19.73
C PRO A 121 -7.93 -7.06 -19.95
N SER A 122 -6.67 -6.70 -19.75
CA SER A 122 -5.51 -7.61 -19.74
C SER A 122 -4.54 -7.24 -18.62
N ALA A 123 -3.62 -8.14 -18.32
CA ALA A 123 -2.52 -7.89 -17.39
C ALA A 123 -1.24 -8.57 -17.87
N MET A 124 -0.08 -7.96 -17.57
CA MET A 124 1.19 -8.67 -17.62
C MET A 124 1.38 -9.40 -16.29
N PHE A 125 1.79 -10.65 -16.37
CA PHE A 125 1.87 -11.57 -15.24
C PHE A 125 3.19 -12.34 -15.27
N CYS A 126 3.84 -12.48 -14.12
CA CYS A 126 4.92 -13.43 -13.91
C CYS A 126 5.01 -13.85 -12.45
N HIS A 127 5.62 -15.00 -12.20
CA HIS A 127 6.11 -15.40 -10.88
C HIS A 127 7.53 -14.88 -10.65
N LEU A 128 7.89 -14.73 -9.38
CA LEU A 128 9.30 -14.47 -9.06
C LEU A 128 10.19 -15.61 -9.53
N GLY A 129 11.18 -15.26 -10.35
CA GLY A 129 12.12 -16.21 -10.95
C GLY A 129 11.76 -16.64 -12.37
N ASP A 130 10.61 -16.23 -12.90
CA ASP A 130 10.31 -16.38 -14.32
C ASP A 130 11.26 -15.51 -15.17
N ASP A 131 11.53 -15.95 -16.39
CA ASP A 131 12.41 -15.25 -17.34
C ASP A 131 11.64 -14.31 -18.30
N GLU A 132 10.31 -14.43 -18.38
CA GLU A 132 9.47 -13.67 -19.31
C GLU A 132 8.13 -13.25 -18.67
N TRP A 133 7.56 -12.14 -19.16
CA TRP A 133 6.20 -11.74 -18.82
C TRP A 133 5.18 -12.43 -19.72
N THR A 134 4.10 -12.93 -19.13
CA THR A 134 2.95 -13.46 -19.88
C THR A 134 1.84 -12.42 -19.91
N GLU A 135 1.41 -12.01 -21.11
CA GLU A 135 0.17 -11.21 -21.23
C GLU A 135 -1.05 -12.12 -21.10
N GLN A 136 -1.93 -11.81 -20.15
CA GLN A 136 -3.17 -12.53 -19.93
C GLN A 136 -4.38 -11.64 -20.19
N HIS A 137 -5.32 -12.13 -20.99
CA HIS A 137 -6.61 -11.49 -21.14
C HIS A 137 -7.49 -11.80 -19.93
N LEU A 138 -7.82 -10.77 -19.17
CA LEU A 138 -8.70 -10.87 -18.03
C LEU A 138 -10.13 -10.95 -18.56
N ARG A 139 -10.85 -12.03 -18.28
CA ARG A 139 -12.24 -12.25 -18.73
C ARG A 139 -13.24 -11.35 -17.98
N SER A 140 -12.98 -10.06 -17.95
CA SER A 140 -13.85 -9.02 -17.41
C SER A 140 -14.52 -8.27 -18.55
N ALA A 141 -15.80 -7.91 -18.38
CA ALA A 141 -16.50 -7.05 -19.33
C ALA A 141 -15.98 -5.60 -19.31
N GLU A 142 -15.37 -5.19 -18.21
CA GLU A 142 -14.96 -3.81 -17.93
C GLU A 142 -13.52 -3.71 -17.44
N TYR A 143 -12.97 -2.50 -17.54
CA TYR A 143 -11.65 -2.16 -17.05
C TYR A 143 -11.61 -2.17 -15.53
N PHE A 144 -10.47 -2.59 -14.97
CA PHE A 144 -10.22 -2.40 -13.55
C PHE A 144 -9.98 -0.92 -13.28
N ARG A 145 -10.53 -0.47 -12.16
CA ARG A 145 -10.40 0.88 -11.66
C ARG A 145 -9.46 0.96 -10.47
N SER A 146 -9.57 -0.01 -9.57
CA SER A 146 -8.71 -0.15 -8.41
C SER A 146 -8.52 -1.63 -8.10
N ALA A 147 -7.38 -1.98 -7.53
CA ALA A 147 -7.10 -3.33 -7.08
C ALA A 147 -6.22 -3.28 -5.82
N THR A 148 -6.34 -4.30 -4.98
CA THR A 148 -5.54 -4.44 -3.76
C THR A 148 -5.47 -5.92 -3.36
N VAL A 149 -4.53 -6.25 -2.47
CA VAL A 149 -4.49 -7.56 -1.80
C VAL A 149 -5.05 -7.40 -0.41
N CYS A 150 -6.07 -8.19 -0.08
CA CYS A 150 -6.71 -8.17 1.23
C CYS A 150 -6.85 -9.61 1.72
N GLY A 151 -6.36 -9.91 2.93
CA GLY A 151 -6.45 -11.27 3.49
C GLY A 151 -5.87 -12.37 2.60
N GLY A 152 -4.79 -12.06 1.85
CA GLY A 152 -4.11 -13.01 0.95
C GLY A 152 -4.83 -13.26 -0.38
N LYS A 153 -5.90 -12.52 -0.69
CA LYS A 153 -6.59 -12.59 -1.98
C LYS A 153 -6.52 -11.25 -2.71
N ILE A 154 -6.46 -11.31 -4.03
CA ILE A 154 -6.45 -10.13 -4.88
C ILE A 154 -7.90 -9.76 -5.16
N TYR A 155 -8.26 -8.53 -4.81
CA TYR A 155 -9.55 -7.94 -5.12
C TYR A 155 -9.36 -6.80 -6.11
N GLY A 156 -10.27 -6.69 -7.05
CA GLY A 156 -10.36 -5.57 -7.98
C GLY A 156 -11.77 -5.04 -8.07
N ILE A 157 -11.91 -3.77 -8.41
CA ILE A 157 -13.20 -3.19 -8.76
C ILE A 157 -13.14 -2.62 -10.17
N THR A 158 -14.18 -2.87 -10.96
CA THR A 158 -14.28 -2.39 -12.33
C THR A 158 -14.84 -0.96 -12.41
N LEU A 159 -14.77 -0.33 -13.59
CA LEU A 159 -15.35 1.00 -13.84
C LEU A 159 -16.85 1.07 -13.57
N ASP A 160 -17.60 -0.01 -13.80
CA ASP A 160 -19.03 -0.10 -13.50
C ASP A 160 -19.32 -0.45 -12.03
N GLY A 161 -18.29 -0.63 -11.21
CA GLY A 161 -18.38 -0.90 -9.78
C GLY A 161 -18.50 -2.37 -9.39
N THR A 162 -18.28 -3.32 -10.30
CA THR A 162 -18.29 -4.76 -9.99
C THR A 162 -17.07 -5.14 -9.16
N LEU A 163 -17.28 -5.85 -8.05
CA LEU A 163 -16.19 -6.44 -7.27
C LEU A 163 -15.75 -7.76 -7.92
N LEU A 164 -14.45 -7.94 -8.06
CA LEU A 164 -13.80 -9.11 -8.66
C LEU A 164 -12.77 -9.70 -7.71
N THR A 165 -12.53 -11.01 -7.80
CA THR A 165 -11.28 -11.65 -7.33
C THR A 165 -10.42 -12.07 -8.49
N VAL A 166 -9.11 -12.08 -8.26
CA VAL A 166 -8.12 -12.60 -9.20
C VAL A 166 -7.32 -13.70 -8.51
N ASP A 167 -7.40 -14.91 -9.07
CA ASP A 167 -6.67 -16.07 -8.57
C ASP A 167 -5.65 -16.54 -9.62
N ASP A 168 -4.47 -16.94 -9.18
CA ASP A 168 -3.50 -17.64 -10.03
C ASP A 168 -3.76 -19.14 -9.95
N VAL A 169 -4.18 -19.73 -11.07
CA VAL A 169 -4.49 -21.16 -11.18
C VAL A 169 -3.69 -21.76 -12.33
N GLY A 170 -2.56 -22.37 -12.00
CA GLY A 170 -1.68 -23.02 -12.97
C GLY A 170 -1.13 -22.03 -14.00
N SER A 171 -0.57 -20.92 -13.51
CA SER A 171 -0.01 -19.82 -14.32
C SER A 171 -1.04 -19.10 -15.20
N ASN A 172 -2.32 -19.19 -14.84
CA ASN A 172 -3.40 -18.47 -15.48
C ASN A 172 -4.14 -17.62 -14.44
N LEU A 173 -4.33 -16.34 -14.75
CA LEU A 173 -5.13 -15.41 -13.97
C LEU A 173 -6.62 -15.68 -14.24
N VAL A 174 -7.29 -16.22 -13.25
CA VAL A 174 -8.74 -16.46 -13.26
C VAL A 174 -9.42 -15.30 -12.54
N VAL A 175 -10.23 -14.56 -13.28
CA VAL A 175 -11.05 -13.47 -12.73
C VAL A 175 -12.44 -14.00 -12.43
N THR A 176 -12.92 -13.76 -11.21
CA THR A 176 -14.25 -14.17 -10.76
C THR A 176 -15.02 -12.95 -10.25
N GLU A 177 -16.22 -12.71 -10.78
CA GLU A 177 -17.11 -11.67 -10.28
C GLU A 177 -17.73 -12.08 -8.93
N LEU A 178 -17.73 -11.17 -7.97
CA LEU A 178 -18.29 -11.39 -6.63
C LEU A 178 -19.62 -10.65 -6.46
N GLY A 179 -20.69 -11.43 -6.36
CA GLY A 179 -22.02 -10.92 -6.10
C GLY A 179 -22.58 -10.08 -7.26
N SER A 180 -23.77 -9.52 -7.07
CA SER A 180 -24.41 -8.63 -8.04
C SER A 180 -24.40 -7.16 -7.60
N GLU A 181 -24.00 -6.89 -6.35
CA GLU A 181 -23.97 -5.55 -5.78
C GLU A 181 -22.81 -4.76 -6.37
N LYS A 182 -23.09 -3.56 -6.88
CA LYS A 182 -22.07 -2.65 -7.39
C LYS A 182 -21.49 -1.80 -6.26
N ALA A 183 -20.36 -1.14 -6.54
CA ALA A 183 -19.80 -0.15 -5.65
C ALA A 183 -20.85 0.91 -5.28
N PRO A 184 -20.79 1.44 -4.05
CA PRO A 184 -21.70 2.49 -3.62
C PRO A 184 -21.59 3.71 -4.53
N ASN A 185 -22.73 4.20 -4.99
CA ASN A 185 -22.82 5.43 -5.77
C ASN A 185 -23.49 6.52 -4.91
N PRO A 186 -22.71 7.38 -4.22
CA PRO A 186 -23.27 8.40 -3.37
C PRO A 186 -24.11 9.39 -4.18
N SER A 187 -25.39 9.51 -3.81
CA SER A 187 -26.35 10.42 -4.45
C SER A 187 -26.20 11.85 -3.95
N ILE A 188 -25.02 12.45 -4.11
CA ILE A 188 -24.74 13.81 -3.66
C ILE A 188 -25.11 14.80 -4.78
N PRO A 189 -26.10 15.71 -4.60
CA PRO A 189 -26.63 16.51 -5.71
C PRO A 189 -25.61 17.49 -6.30
N GLY A 190 -25.16 17.28 -7.54
CA GLY A 190 -24.17 18.14 -8.22
C GLY A 190 -22.75 17.56 -8.26
N THR A 191 -22.59 16.27 -7.96
CA THR A 191 -21.40 15.50 -8.32
C THR A 191 -21.43 15.12 -9.80
N SER A 192 -20.26 15.07 -10.42
CA SER A 192 -20.09 14.76 -11.86
C SER A 192 -19.22 13.53 -12.10
N ARG A 193 -18.36 13.20 -11.15
CA ARG A 193 -17.35 12.15 -11.22
C ARG A 193 -17.15 11.54 -9.85
N LEU A 194 -17.01 10.23 -9.83
CA LEU A 194 -16.57 9.44 -8.68
C LEU A 194 -15.16 8.92 -8.94
N ASP A 195 -14.41 8.67 -7.87
CA ASP A 195 -13.18 7.90 -7.90
C ASP A 195 -13.08 6.95 -6.71
N GLU A 196 -12.80 5.69 -6.98
CA GLU A 196 -12.83 4.62 -5.99
C GLU A 196 -11.43 4.05 -5.74
N ASN A 197 -11.03 3.99 -4.47
CA ASN A 197 -9.79 3.34 -4.04
C ASN A 197 -10.10 2.18 -3.10
N LEU A 198 -9.65 0.98 -3.45
CA LEU A 198 -9.66 -0.17 -2.54
C LEU A 198 -8.51 -0.07 -1.55
N VAL A 199 -8.79 -0.39 -0.29
CA VAL A 199 -7.82 -0.35 0.82
C VAL A 199 -7.96 -1.62 1.63
N ASP A 200 -6.85 -2.33 1.82
CA ASP A 200 -6.74 -3.36 2.86
C ASP A 200 -6.42 -2.72 4.20
N SER A 201 -7.16 -3.13 5.23
CA SER A 201 -6.86 -2.79 6.60
C SER A 201 -7.11 -3.97 7.52
N CYS A 202 -6.02 -4.62 7.93
CA CYS A 202 -6.04 -5.77 8.83
C CYS A 202 -6.91 -6.94 8.30
N GLY A 203 -6.89 -7.18 6.98
CA GLY A 203 -7.67 -8.24 6.34
C GLY A 203 -9.14 -7.88 6.11
N GLU A 204 -9.53 -6.65 6.41
CA GLU A 204 -10.85 -6.11 6.08
C GLU A 204 -10.73 -5.20 4.85
N LEU A 205 -11.60 -5.46 3.86
CA LEU A 205 -11.61 -4.72 2.60
C LEU A 205 -12.49 -3.48 2.71
N PHE A 206 -11.91 -2.32 2.41
CA PHE A 206 -12.61 -1.05 2.33
C PHE A 206 -12.56 -0.49 0.92
N ILE A 207 -13.54 0.34 0.61
CA ILE A 207 -13.55 1.21 -0.57
C ILE A 207 -13.76 2.66 -0.11
N VAL A 208 -12.90 3.55 -0.58
CA VAL A 208 -13.06 4.99 -0.42
C VAL A 208 -13.58 5.57 -1.71
N VAL A 209 -14.73 6.25 -1.65
CA VAL A 209 -15.39 6.88 -2.79
C VAL A 209 -15.23 8.39 -2.70
N LYS A 210 -14.43 8.96 -3.60
CA LYS A 210 -14.22 10.41 -3.76
C LYS A 210 -15.26 10.96 -4.73
N SER A 211 -16.02 11.96 -4.27
CA SER A 211 -17.00 12.67 -5.08
C SER A 211 -16.48 14.04 -5.48
N TYR A 212 -16.52 14.38 -6.77
CA TYR A 212 -16.01 15.66 -7.28
C TYR A 212 -17.12 16.63 -7.69
N LEU A 213 -16.88 17.95 -7.51
CA LEU A 213 -17.85 19.01 -7.82
C LEU A 213 -17.79 19.46 -9.29
N GLY A 214 -18.82 19.14 -10.09
CA GLY A 214 -18.98 19.66 -11.45
C GLY A 214 -17.76 19.39 -12.36
N MET A 215 -17.44 20.31 -13.29
CA MET A 215 -16.21 20.17 -14.11
C MET A 215 -14.92 20.53 -13.36
N THR A 216 -15.00 20.90 -12.09
CA THR A 216 -13.82 21.17 -11.28
C THR A 216 -13.32 19.86 -10.68
N MET A 217 -12.02 19.61 -10.75
CA MET A 217 -11.38 18.46 -10.08
C MET A 217 -11.26 18.68 -8.56
N LYS A 218 -12.22 19.36 -7.94
CA LYS A 218 -12.27 19.60 -6.50
C LYS A 218 -13.13 18.55 -5.84
N ILE A 219 -12.59 17.89 -4.82
CA ILE A 219 -13.33 16.95 -3.99
C ILE A 219 -14.41 17.72 -3.24
N ARG A 220 -15.62 17.19 -3.35
CA ARG A 220 -16.80 17.63 -2.63
C ARG A 220 -17.00 16.85 -1.34
N ASP A 221 -16.79 15.53 -1.42
CA ASP A 221 -17.02 14.62 -0.30
C ASP A 221 -16.20 13.35 -0.48
N MET A 222 -15.92 12.67 0.64
CA MET A 222 -15.36 11.33 0.67
C MET A 222 -16.17 10.46 1.60
N GLU A 223 -16.58 9.31 1.08
CA GLU A 223 -17.28 8.30 1.86
C GLU A 223 -16.48 7.00 1.90
N VAL A 224 -16.55 6.31 3.03
CA VAL A 224 -15.86 5.01 3.20
C VAL A 224 -16.89 3.93 3.44
N TYR A 225 -16.68 2.79 2.77
CA TYR A 225 -17.51 1.61 2.92
C TYR A 225 -16.65 0.39 3.18
N LYS A 226 -17.17 -0.51 4.00
CA LYS A 226 -16.57 -1.80 4.33
C LYS A 226 -17.32 -2.91 3.61
N MET A 227 -16.60 -3.87 3.04
CA MET A 227 -17.21 -5.07 2.44
C MET A 227 -17.65 -6.06 3.53
N ASP A 228 -18.92 -6.43 3.51
CA ASP A 228 -19.44 -7.59 4.24
C ASP A 228 -19.41 -8.81 3.30
N PHE A 229 -18.37 -9.63 3.40
CA PHE A 229 -18.22 -10.82 2.56
C PHE A 229 -19.30 -11.89 2.78
N SER A 230 -20.00 -11.88 3.93
CA SER A 230 -21.08 -12.84 4.18
C SER A 230 -22.33 -12.54 3.35
N ARG A 231 -22.55 -11.26 3.06
CA ARG A 231 -23.70 -10.75 2.29
C ARG A 231 -23.31 -10.25 0.90
N LEU A 232 -22.02 -10.06 0.65
CA LEU A 232 -21.45 -9.38 -0.51
C LEU A 232 -22.05 -7.98 -0.70
N LEU A 233 -22.09 -7.21 0.39
CA LEU A 233 -22.65 -5.85 0.42
C LEU A 233 -21.65 -4.86 0.99
N TRP A 234 -21.63 -3.65 0.42
CA TRP A 234 -20.89 -2.52 0.94
C TRP A 234 -21.69 -1.81 2.02
N THR A 235 -21.11 -1.65 3.21
CA THR A 235 -21.72 -0.95 4.34
C THR A 235 -20.93 0.31 4.65
N LYS A 236 -21.60 1.49 4.64
CA LYS A 236 -20.96 2.76 4.97
C LYS A 236 -20.42 2.73 6.40
N VAL A 237 -19.24 3.30 6.59
CA VAL A 237 -18.64 3.49 7.92
C VAL A 237 -18.38 4.97 8.14
N ASP A 238 -18.76 5.46 9.32
CA ASP A 238 -18.57 6.88 9.69
C ASP A 238 -17.28 7.10 10.50
N SER A 239 -16.60 6.02 10.90
CA SER A 239 -15.32 6.09 11.60
C SER A 239 -14.41 4.91 11.26
N LEU A 240 -13.14 5.20 11.07
CA LEU A 240 -12.04 4.26 10.94
C LEU A 240 -11.40 3.91 12.30
N GLY A 241 -11.86 4.55 13.39
CA GLY A 241 -11.25 4.42 14.72
C GLY A 241 -9.80 4.90 14.73
N ASP A 242 -8.88 4.06 15.21
CA ASP A 242 -7.43 4.33 15.21
C ASP A 242 -6.79 4.20 13.81
N ARG A 243 -7.54 3.78 12.79
CA ARG A 243 -6.96 3.58 11.45
C ARG A 243 -6.88 4.90 10.70
N THR A 244 -5.87 4.98 9.86
CA THR A 244 -5.68 6.05 8.89
C THR A 244 -5.35 5.44 7.54
N PHE A 245 -5.99 5.94 6.49
CA PHE A 245 -5.79 5.45 5.13
C PHE A 245 -4.92 6.42 4.35
N PHE A 246 -4.07 5.87 3.49
CA PHE A 246 -3.28 6.62 2.51
C PHE A 246 -3.68 6.14 1.13
N LEU A 247 -4.28 7.04 0.35
CA LEU A 247 -4.74 6.75 -0.99
C LEU A 247 -3.62 7.02 -1.99
N CYS A 248 -3.35 6.01 -2.81
CA CYS A 248 -2.45 6.14 -3.95
C CYS A 248 -3.25 6.35 -5.22
N ILE A 249 -2.80 7.29 -6.06
CA ILE A 249 -3.38 7.54 -7.40
C ILE A 249 -3.05 6.35 -8.32
N THR A 250 -1.85 5.80 -8.17
CA THR A 250 -1.31 4.66 -8.91
C THR A 250 -0.78 3.63 -7.90
N GLY A 251 -1.11 2.35 -8.10
CA GLY A 251 -0.69 1.28 -7.20
C GLY A 251 -1.60 1.08 -5.97
N ASN A 252 -1.04 0.48 -4.92
CA ASN A 252 -1.79 0.02 -3.75
C ASN A 252 -1.98 1.13 -2.71
N SER A 253 -3.23 1.45 -2.39
CA SER A 253 -3.56 2.23 -1.20
C SER A 253 -3.40 1.35 0.04
N PHE A 254 -3.06 1.94 1.19
CA PHE A 254 -2.78 1.16 2.40
C PHE A 254 -3.29 1.88 3.66
N SER A 255 -3.26 1.15 4.77
CA SER A 255 -3.66 1.66 6.08
C SER A 255 -2.56 1.47 7.13
N CYS A 256 -2.59 2.29 8.19
CA CYS A 256 -1.77 2.10 9.38
C CYS A 256 -2.50 2.54 10.66
N SER A 257 -1.97 2.13 11.82
CA SER A 257 -2.40 2.63 13.13
C SER A 257 -1.92 4.07 13.30
N ALA A 258 -2.85 4.96 13.61
CA ALA A 258 -2.57 6.36 13.86
C ALA A 258 -1.83 6.56 15.18
N ALA A 259 -2.22 5.84 16.25
CA ALA A 259 -1.54 5.87 17.53
C ALA A 259 -0.08 5.42 17.41
N GLU A 260 0.20 4.31 16.70
CA GLU A 260 1.58 3.86 16.48
C GLU A 260 2.35 4.86 15.62
N SER A 261 1.72 5.39 14.57
CA SER A 261 2.35 6.32 13.63
C SER A 261 2.51 7.74 14.17
N GLY A 262 1.84 8.10 15.26
CA GLY A 262 1.80 9.48 15.76
C GLY A 262 1.14 10.46 14.77
N ILE A 263 0.20 9.99 13.96
CA ILE A 263 -0.54 10.79 12.97
C ILE A 263 -2.00 10.93 13.37
N LYS A 264 -2.75 11.72 12.61
CA LYS A 264 -4.18 11.92 12.87
C LYS A 264 -4.94 10.62 12.58
N HIS A 265 -5.70 10.15 13.57
CA HIS A 265 -6.60 9.00 13.42
C HIS A 265 -7.87 9.38 12.66
N ASN A 266 -8.67 8.38 12.30
CA ASN A 266 -9.93 8.58 11.59
C ASN A 266 -9.82 9.52 10.38
N SER A 267 -8.73 9.38 9.62
CA SER A 267 -8.36 10.32 8.56
C SER A 267 -7.92 9.60 7.30
N ILE A 268 -8.03 10.30 6.17
CA ILE A 268 -7.60 9.83 4.86
C ILE A 268 -6.60 10.82 4.29
N TYR A 269 -5.39 10.35 4.05
CA TYR A 269 -4.30 11.08 3.43
C TYR A 269 -4.27 10.76 1.94
N TYR A 270 -4.17 11.78 1.09
CA TYR A 270 -4.17 11.58 -0.35
C TYR A 270 -3.45 12.71 -1.08
N LEU A 271 -3.06 12.43 -2.33
CA LEU A 271 -2.51 13.39 -3.27
C LEU A 271 -3.49 13.57 -4.42
N GLU A 272 -3.51 14.76 -5.02
CA GLU A 272 -4.30 15.05 -6.22
C GLU A 272 -3.36 15.32 -7.39
N GLY A 273 -3.71 14.86 -8.60
CA GLY A 273 -2.80 14.94 -9.75
C GLY A 273 -2.49 16.36 -10.27
N ASN A 274 -3.11 17.38 -9.69
CA ASN A 274 -2.96 18.78 -10.13
C ASN A 274 -1.90 19.55 -9.34
N ASP A 275 -1.45 19.03 -8.21
CA ASP A 275 -0.43 19.62 -7.36
C ASP A 275 0.40 18.53 -6.67
N ARG A 276 1.30 18.94 -5.76
CA ARG A 276 2.09 18.02 -4.92
C ARG A 276 1.80 18.23 -3.44
N ASP A 277 0.59 18.72 -3.13
CA ASP A 277 0.16 18.94 -1.75
C ASP A 277 -0.38 17.65 -1.16
N LEU A 278 -0.07 17.42 0.12
CA LEU A 278 -0.62 16.31 0.87
C LEU A 278 -1.91 16.77 1.54
N TYR A 279 -3.03 16.22 1.07
CA TYR A 279 -4.34 16.48 1.64
C TYR A 279 -4.67 15.47 2.72
N VAL A 280 -5.40 15.94 3.74
CA VAL A 280 -5.92 15.13 4.84
C VAL A 280 -7.40 15.42 4.99
N PHE A 281 -8.23 14.43 4.68
CA PHE A 281 -9.65 14.42 4.95
C PHE A 281 -9.92 13.81 6.33
N ASP A 282 -10.59 14.57 7.19
CA ASP A 282 -10.97 14.15 8.54
C ASP A 282 -12.41 13.64 8.55
N LEU A 283 -12.62 12.36 8.90
CA LEU A 283 -13.97 11.78 8.94
C LEU A 283 -14.79 12.25 10.15
N GLU A 284 -14.19 12.81 11.20
CA GLU A 284 -14.94 13.26 12.38
C GLU A 284 -15.74 14.53 12.11
N ASN A 285 -15.17 15.44 11.34
CA ASN A 285 -15.75 16.77 11.08
C ASN A 285 -15.90 17.09 9.60
N TYR A 286 -15.56 16.15 8.70
CA TYR A 286 -15.64 16.30 7.24
C TYR A 286 -14.84 17.50 6.72
N SER A 287 -13.70 17.81 7.34
CA SER A 287 -12.81 18.88 6.91
C SER A 287 -11.64 18.37 6.07
N ILE A 288 -11.18 19.23 5.16
CA ILE A 288 -9.95 19.01 4.38
C ILE A 288 -8.91 20.01 4.87
N SER A 289 -7.74 19.48 5.23
CA SER A 289 -6.53 20.26 5.46
C SER A 289 -5.46 19.81 4.48
N PHE A 290 -4.43 20.62 4.28
CA PHE A 290 -3.30 20.23 3.44
C PHE A 290 -1.99 20.79 3.99
N SER A 291 -0.89 20.12 3.64
CA SER A 291 0.46 20.62 3.79
C SER A 291 1.20 20.51 2.46
N THR A 292 2.33 21.21 2.33
CA THR A 292 3.18 21.16 1.13
C THR A 292 4.49 20.46 1.51
N PRO A 293 4.59 19.12 1.34
CA PRO A 293 5.76 18.33 1.73
C PRO A 293 7.06 18.77 1.05
N CYS A 294 6.97 19.36 -0.14
CA CYS A 294 8.11 19.75 -0.96
C CYS A 294 8.03 21.22 -1.41
N PRO A 295 8.82 22.13 -0.81
CA PRO A 295 8.84 23.55 -1.21
C PRO A 295 9.64 23.82 -2.49
N LEU A 296 10.32 22.83 -3.07
CA LEU A 296 11.02 22.98 -4.36
C LEU A 296 10.00 23.00 -5.51
N GLN A 297 9.34 24.15 -5.68
CA GLN A 297 8.57 24.45 -6.87
C GLN A 297 9.52 24.71 -8.04
N THR A 298 9.58 23.79 -8.99
CA THR A 298 9.79 24.15 -10.39
C THR A 298 8.52 23.82 -11.13
N SER A 299 7.93 24.83 -11.75
CA SER A 299 6.72 24.73 -12.57
C SER A 299 6.92 23.72 -13.69
N CYS A 300 6.58 22.45 -13.44
CA CYS A 300 6.48 21.48 -14.51
C CYS A 300 5.02 21.52 -14.98
N ARG A 301 4.79 22.14 -16.13
CA ARG A 301 3.48 22.20 -16.80
C ARG A 301 3.03 20.82 -17.34
N ASP A 302 3.83 19.79 -17.11
CA ASP A 302 3.61 18.41 -17.57
C ASP A 302 3.24 17.47 -16.40
N LEU A 303 2.38 17.95 -15.49
CA LEU A 303 1.76 17.12 -14.43
C LEU A 303 0.87 16.00 -14.99
N HIS A 304 0.62 15.96 -16.31
CA HIS A 304 -0.15 14.88 -16.92
C HIS A 304 0.50 13.49 -16.77
N TYR A 305 1.78 13.40 -16.43
CA TYR A 305 2.47 12.11 -16.30
C TYR A 305 3.39 11.94 -15.08
N SER A 306 3.58 12.93 -14.20
CA SER A 306 4.37 12.74 -12.96
C SER A 306 3.56 11.99 -11.88
N LEU A 307 3.05 10.79 -12.18
CA LEU A 307 2.10 10.03 -11.38
C LEU A 307 2.78 9.02 -10.44
N SER A 308 3.89 9.41 -9.81
CA SER A 308 4.73 8.51 -8.98
C SER A 308 5.14 9.12 -7.64
N ASP A 309 4.21 9.80 -6.97
CA ASP A 309 4.38 10.17 -5.57
C ASP A 309 3.90 9.00 -4.71
N PHE A 310 4.83 8.34 -4.03
CA PHE A 310 4.56 7.11 -3.29
C PHE A 310 4.59 7.33 -1.81
N VAL A 311 3.90 6.45 -1.11
CA VAL A 311 4.02 6.34 0.32
C VAL A 311 4.74 5.05 0.65
N PHE A 312 5.86 5.16 1.34
CA PHE A 312 6.66 4.08 1.85
C PHE A 312 6.21 3.78 3.26
N ASN A 313 5.52 2.66 3.46
CA ASN A 313 5.35 2.11 4.78
C ASN A 313 6.46 1.09 5.07
N LEU A 314 7.56 1.54 5.67
CA LEU A 314 8.66 0.66 6.07
C LEU A 314 8.28 -0.31 7.23
N ASN A 315 7.09 -0.16 7.85
CA ASN A 315 6.59 -1.07 8.87
C ASN A 315 5.74 -2.23 8.34
N GLN A 316 5.52 -2.33 7.03
CA GLN A 316 4.87 -3.52 6.46
C GLN A 316 5.73 -4.82 6.60
N ILE A 317 6.87 -4.75 7.30
CA ILE A 317 7.62 -5.91 7.82
C ILE A 317 6.94 -6.53 9.07
N ARG A 318 5.74 -6.08 9.47
CA ARG A 318 4.95 -6.84 10.44
C ARG A 318 4.37 -8.09 9.78
N VAL A 319 5.06 -9.21 9.99
CA VAL A 319 4.47 -10.54 9.98
C VAL A 319 3.11 -10.45 10.67
N CYS A 320 2.02 -10.58 9.91
CA CYS A 320 0.72 -10.91 10.46
C CYS A 320 0.87 -12.30 11.07
N ILE A 321 1.29 -12.38 12.34
CA ILE A 321 1.14 -13.60 13.11
C ILE A 321 -0.36 -13.76 13.26
N GLY A 322 -0.93 -14.64 12.43
CA GLY A 322 -2.26 -15.17 12.61
C GLY A 322 -2.30 -15.90 13.95
N GLY A 323 -2.63 -15.17 15.01
CA GLY A 323 -2.91 -15.73 16.32
C GLY A 323 -4.30 -16.31 16.32
N GLY A 324 -4.40 -17.61 16.03
CA GLY A 324 -5.45 -18.43 16.62
C GLY A 324 -5.35 -18.29 18.15
N SER A 325 -6.48 -18.04 18.78
CA SER A 325 -6.65 -17.54 20.15
C SER A 325 -6.18 -18.44 21.29
N ASP A 326 -5.44 -19.53 21.06
CA ASP A 326 -5.29 -20.58 22.08
C ASP A 326 -3.84 -20.74 22.61
N GLY A 327 -2.87 -19.97 22.09
CA GLY A 327 -1.44 -20.09 22.46
C GLY A 327 -0.86 -19.00 23.36
N LEU A 328 -1.47 -17.80 23.39
CA LEU A 328 -0.96 -16.64 24.14
C LEU A 328 -1.35 -16.67 25.63
N ASP A 329 -2.49 -17.28 25.95
CA ASP A 329 -3.00 -17.33 27.33
C ASP A 329 -2.10 -18.18 28.24
N LEU A 330 -1.56 -19.30 27.73
CA LEU A 330 -0.67 -20.19 28.49
C LEU A 330 0.65 -19.51 28.92
N TRP A 331 1.20 -18.62 28.09
CA TRP A 331 2.50 -17.98 28.36
C TRP A 331 2.39 -16.76 29.27
N SER A 332 1.23 -16.06 29.27
CA SER A 332 0.97 -14.99 30.23
C SER A 332 0.90 -15.53 31.67
N GLU A 333 0.34 -16.74 31.84
CA GLU A 333 0.27 -17.41 33.14
C GLU A 333 1.65 -17.91 33.62
N VAL A 334 2.49 -18.45 32.73
CA VAL A 334 3.85 -18.90 33.07
C VAL A 334 4.75 -17.71 33.46
N CYS A 335 4.68 -16.59 32.74
CA CYS A 335 5.49 -15.42 33.07
C CYS A 335 5.08 -14.79 34.42
N CYS A 336 3.79 -14.82 34.74
CA CYS A 336 3.30 -14.37 36.04
C CYS A 336 3.67 -15.32 37.19
N ALA A 337 3.70 -16.63 36.96
CA ALA A 337 4.00 -17.62 37.99
C ALA A 337 5.48 -17.60 38.45
N TYR A 338 6.42 -17.29 37.54
CA TYR A 338 7.86 -17.38 37.80
C TYR A 338 8.61 -16.05 37.87
N ASN A 339 7.90 -14.91 37.73
CA ASN A 339 8.45 -13.56 37.91
C ASN A 339 9.73 -13.28 37.10
N LEU A 340 9.75 -13.75 35.84
CA LEU A 340 10.92 -13.66 34.96
C LEU A 340 11.01 -12.29 34.26
N PRO A 341 12.21 -11.70 34.09
CA PRO A 341 12.41 -10.50 33.30
C PRO A 341 12.03 -10.74 31.83
N LEU A 342 11.43 -9.74 31.17
CA LEU A 342 10.87 -9.81 29.81
C LEU A 342 11.83 -10.43 28.76
N PHE A 343 13.13 -10.20 28.92
CA PHE A 343 14.16 -10.73 28.02
C PHE A 343 14.33 -12.25 28.13
N ALA A 344 14.18 -12.83 29.32
CA ALA A 344 14.25 -14.27 29.53
C ALA A 344 13.00 -14.98 28.97
N ALA A 345 11.83 -14.34 29.07
CA ALA A 345 10.59 -14.83 28.47
C ALA A 345 10.66 -14.86 26.93
N LEU A 346 11.24 -13.81 26.32
CA LEU A 346 11.49 -13.77 24.88
C LEU A 346 12.46 -14.86 24.43
N LEU A 347 13.53 -15.11 25.21
CA LEU A 347 14.52 -16.14 24.87
C LEU A 347 13.91 -17.56 24.92
N LEU A 348 13.08 -17.84 25.93
CA LEU A 348 12.37 -19.11 26.06
C LEU A 348 11.32 -19.32 24.96
N PHE A 349 10.62 -18.25 24.56
CA PHE A 349 9.66 -18.28 23.45
C PHE A 349 10.36 -18.55 22.11
N VAL A 350 11.52 -17.93 21.87
CA VAL A 350 12.35 -18.18 20.67
C VAL A 350 12.92 -19.61 20.68
N LEU A 351 13.36 -20.11 21.83
CA LEU A 351 13.81 -21.51 21.98
C LEU A 351 12.67 -22.52 21.75
N TRP A 352 11.44 -22.20 22.17
CA TRP A 352 10.26 -23.02 21.93
C TRP A 352 9.92 -23.11 20.43
N LEU A 353 9.94 -21.98 19.72
CA LEU A 353 9.73 -21.91 18.27
C LEU A 353 10.79 -22.69 17.47
N LEU A 354 12.03 -22.71 17.95
CA LEU A 354 13.15 -23.36 17.27
C LEU A 354 13.24 -24.86 17.52
N VAL A 355 12.81 -25.37 18.67
CA VAL A 355 13.09 -26.74 19.11
C VAL A 355 11.82 -27.59 19.36
N GLY A 356 10.62 -27.00 19.37
CA GLY A 356 9.37 -27.75 19.48
C GLY A 356 9.22 -28.50 20.81
N PHE A 357 9.49 -27.82 21.93
CA PHE A 357 9.38 -28.43 23.26
C PHE A 357 7.91 -28.63 23.69
N SER A 358 7.59 -29.84 24.14
CA SER A 358 6.34 -30.18 24.83
C SER A 358 6.40 -29.75 26.31
N PRO A 359 5.34 -29.22 26.94
CA PRO A 359 5.39 -28.59 28.27
C PRO A 359 5.57 -29.52 29.48
N THR A 360 6.00 -30.77 29.30
CA THR A 360 5.97 -31.80 30.36
C THR A 360 7.30 -32.04 31.09
N LEU A 361 8.31 -31.16 30.93
CA LEU A 361 9.67 -31.38 31.46
C LEU A 361 10.22 -30.30 32.40
N VAL A 362 9.37 -29.42 32.94
CA VAL A 362 9.82 -28.32 33.82
C VAL A 362 10.09 -28.76 35.27
N ASP A 363 9.74 -29.97 35.68
CA ASP A 363 9.94 -30.43 37.07
C ASP A 363 11.31 -31.05 37.40
N GLU A 364 12.28 -31.11 36.46
CA GLU A 364 13.56 -31.80 36.71
C GLU A 364 14.82 -30.89 36.83
N PHE A 365 14.69 -29.57 36.80
CA PHE A 365 15.83 -28.65 36.99
C PHE A 365 15.50 -27.41 37.84
N ALA A 366 14.84 -27.61 38.99
CA ALA A 366 14.72 -26.61 40.05
C ALA A 366 15.73 -26.85 41.19
#